data_AF-A0A9X7EBN3-F1
#
_entry.id   AF-A0A9X7EBN3-F1
#
_cell.length_a   1.000
_cell.length_b   1.000
_cell.length_c   1.000
_cell.angle_alpha   90.00
_cell.angle_beta   90.00
_cell.angle_gamma   90.00
#
_symmetry.space_group_name_H-M   'P 1'
#
loop_
_entity.id
_entity.type
_entity.pdbx_description
1 polymer ?
#
loop_
_entity_poly.entity_id
_entity_poly.type
_entity_poly.pdbx_seq_one_letter_code
_entity_poly.pdbx_strand_id
1 'polypeptide(L)' 'MKTVQKKHLKTEFKSLQILNNEFSRFIQELEENHNLSAAEIKTINSMKEYFSHTSKLFVNLENLCS' A
#
# COMPACT_ATOMS: atom_id res chain seq x y z
N MET A 1 11.93 -13.57 -18.92
CA MET A 1 11.29 -12.27 -19.22
C MET A 1 12.28 -11.37 -19.93
N LYS A 2 11.89 -10.61 -20.95
CA LYS A 2 12.80 -9.67 -21.63
C LYS A 2 13.21 -8.56 -20.64
N THR A 3 14.46 -8.10 -20.67
CA THR A 3 15.01 -7.10 -19.73
C THR A 3 14.17 -5.81 -19.66
N VAL A 4 13.61 -5.37 -20.78
CA VAL A 4 12.72 -4.20 -20.85
C VAL A 4 11.43 -4.39 -20.04
N GLN A 5 10.85 -5.60 -20.07
CA GLN A 5 9.64 -5.93 -19.30
C GLN A 5 9.91 -5.97 -17.80
N LYS A 6 11.09 -6.47 -17.37
CA LYS A 6 11.51 -6.44 -15.96
C LYS A 6 11.63 -5.01 -15.43
N LYS A 7 12.28 -4.13 -16.20
CA LYS A 7 12.42 -2.72 -15.82
C LYS A 7 11.07 -2.02 -15.69
N HIS A 8 10.14 -2.28 -16.61
CA HIS A 8 8.80 -1.72 -16.55
C HIS A 8 8.03 -2.19 -15.31
N LEU A 9 7.98 -3.50 -15.05
CA LEU A 9 7.32 -4.04 -13.84
C LEU A 9 7.92 -3.47 -12.55
N LYS A 10 9.25 -3.29 -12.49
CA LYS A 10 9.91 -2.67 -11.34
C LYS A 10 9.38 -1.26 -11.07
N THR A 11 9.17 -0.47 -12.13
CA THR A 11 8.56 0.87 -12.01
C THR A 11 7.12 0.77 -11.50
N GLU A 12 6.31 -0.14 -12.04
CA GLU A 12 4.92 -0.31 -11.61
C GLU A 12 4.82 -0.72 -10.13
N PHE A 13 5.68 -1.64 -9.65
CA PHE A 13 5.69 -2.02 -8.24
C PHE A 13 6.13 -0.88 -7.32
N LYS A 14 7.03 0.02 -7.77
CA LYS A 14 7.34 1.25 -7.02
C LYS A 14 6.16 2.21 -6.97
N SER A 15 5.45 2.40 -8.09
CA SER A 15 4.24 3.23 -8.12
C SER A 15 3.18 2.71 -7.15
N LEU A 16 3.00 1.38 -7.08
CA LEU A 16 2.08 0.75 -6.13
C LEU A 16 2.52 0.95 -4.66
N GLN A 17 3.82 0.89 -4.36
CA GLN A 17 4.34 1.21 -3.02
C GLN A 17 4.03 2.67 -2.63
N ILE A 18 4.22 3.62 -3.54
CA ILE A 18 3.90 5.04 -3.30
C ILE A 18 2.40 5.19 -3.02
N LEU A 19 1.55 4.66 -3.88
CA LEU A 19 0.10 4.74 -3.73
C LEU A 19 -0.38 4.13 -2.40
N ASN A 20 0.19 2.99 -2.03
CA ASN A 20 -0.12 2.31 -0.77
C ASN A 20 0.25 3.15 0.46
N ASN A 21 1.38 3.86 0.40
CA ASN A 21 1.81 4.74 1.48
C ASN A 21 0.92 5.98 1.59
N GLU A 22 0.49 6.57 0.46
CA GLU A 22 -0.45 7.71 0.48
C GLU A 22 -1.81 7.30 1.07
N PHE A 23 -2.35 6.13 0.71
CA PHE A 23 -3.58 5.64 1.34
C PHE A 23 -3.41 5.34 2.83
N SER A 24 -2.24 4.83 3.25
CA SER A 24 -1.95 4.60 4.67
C SER A 24 -1.97 5.90 5.45
N ARG A 25 -1.38 6.99 4.91
CA ARG A 25 -1.43 8.32 5.50
C ARG A 25 -2.85 8.87 5.55
N PHE A 26 -3.60 8.77 4.46
CA PHE A 26 -4.99 9.22 4.40
C PHE A 26 -5.85 8.57 5.49
N ILE A 27 -5.72 7.25 5.68
CA ILE A 27 -6.46 6.54 6.73
C ILE A 27 -6.03 6.96 8.13
N GLN A 28 -4.74 7.23 8.34
CA GLN A 28 -4.25 7.76 9.61
C GLN A 28 -4.82 9.16 9.89
N GLU A 29 -4.80 10.05 8.91
CA GLU A 29 -5.39 11.39 9.03
C GLU A 29 -6.90 11.32 9.29
N LEU A 30 -7.60 10.35 8.68
CA LEU A 30 -9.03 10.15 8.88
C LEU A 30 -9.35 9.71 10.32
N GLU A 31 -8.49 8.87 10.91
CA GLU A 31 -8.60 8.45 12.31
C GLU A 31 -8.26 9.58 13.30
N GLU A 32 -7.25 10.40 12.99
CA GLU A 32 -6.79 11.48 13.87
C GLU A 32 -7.72 12.71 13.85
N ASN A 33 -8.37 13.00 12.73
CA ASN A 33 -9.14 14.24 12.54
C ASN A 33 -10.67 14.09 12.66
N HIS A 34 -11.18 12.86 12.79
CA HIS A 34 -12.64 12.63 12.84
C HIS A 34 -13.04 11.75 14.03
N ASN A 35 -14.22 12.05 14.59
CA ASN A 35 -14.85 11.16 15.56
C ASN A 35 -15.53 10.02 14.83
N LEU A 36 -14.90 8.85 14.86
CA LEU A 36 -15.35 7.66 14.16
C LEU A 36 -16.21 6.78 15.06
N SER A 37 -17.24 6.18 14.49
CA SER A 37 -17.99 5.12 15.13
C SER A 37 -17.16 3.84 15.28
N ALA A 38 -17.57 2.93 16.16
CA ALA A 38 -16.90 1.64 16.32
C ALA A 38 -16.85 0.80 15.02
N ALA A 39 -17.86 0.95 14.16
CA ALA A 39 -17.90 0.27 12.86
C ALA A 39 -16.87 0.84 11.87
N GLU A 40 -16.70 2.17 11.86
CA GLU A 40 -15.70 2.86 11.04
C GLU A 40 -14.28 2.55 11.52
N ILE A 41 -14.03 2.56 12.84
CA ILE A 41 -12.74 2.17 13.44
C ILE A 41 -12.38 0.74 13.03
N LYS A 42 -13.33 -0.19 13.08
CA LYS A 42 -13.09 -1.57 12.63
C LYS A 42 -12.68 -1.62 11.16
N THR A 43 -13.35 -0.86 10.31
CA THR A 43 -13.03 -0.75 8.88
C THR A 43 -11.62 -0.19 8.67
N ILE A 44 -11.27 0.88 9.38
CA ILE A 44 -9.93 1.49 9.33
C ILE A 44 -8.86 0.50 9.75
N ASN A 45 -9.07 -0.26 10.83
CA ASN A 45 -8.10 -1.25 11.28
C ASN A 45 -7.88 -2.35 10.22
N SER A 46 -8.95 -2.82 9.58
CA SER A 46 -8.83 -3.75 8.44
C SER A 46 -8.09 -3.14 7.24
N MET A 47 -8.29 -1.85 6.95
CA MET A 47 -7.53 -1.14 5.91
C MET A 47 -6.05 -1.00 6.26
N LYS A 48 -5.71 -0.67 7.51
CA LYS A 48 -4.32 -0.61 8.00
C LYS A 48 -3.62 -1.96 7.87
N GLU A 49 -4.28 -3.04 8.25
CA GLU A 49 -3.75 -4.40 8.08
C GLU A 49 -3.54 -4.73 6.60
N TYR A 50 -4.50 -4.40 5.74
CA TYR A 50 -4.38 -4.58 4.30
C TYR A 50 -3.17 -3.83 3.73
N PHE A 51 -3.05 -2.52 4.01
CA PHE A 51 -1.95 -1.70 3.51
C PHE A 51 -0.58 -2.13 4.03
N SER A 52 -0.51 -2.64 5.26
CA SER A 52 0.72 -3.25 5.80
C SER A 52 1.13 -4.51 5.03
N HIS A 53 0.17 -5.37 4.66
CA HIS A 53 0.44 -6.56 3.87
C HIS A 53 0.84 -6.25 2.43
N THR A 54 0.10 -5.36 1.76
CA THR A 54 0.37 -4.98 0.37
C THR A 54 1.69 -4.23 0.21
N SER A 55 2.07 -3.40 1.19
CA SER A 55 3.40 -2.76 1.20
C SER A 55 4.53 -3.80 1.09
N LYS A 56 4.49 -4.83 1.93
CA LYS A 56 5.47 -5.94 1.89
C LYS A 56 5.39 -6.71 0.57
N LEU A 57 4.18 -6.95 0.06
CA LEU A 57 3.99 -7.64 -1.22
C LEU A 57 4.65 -6.87 -2.37
N PHE A 58 4.43 -5.56 -2.49
CA PHE A 58 4.98 -4.77 -3.59
C PHE A 58 6.51 -4.67 -3.52
N VAL A 59 7.10 -4.58 -2.32
CA VAL A 59 8.56 -4.66 -2.14
C VAL A 59 9.10 -6.02 -2.60
N ASN A 60 8.44 -7.11 -2.23
CA ASN A 60 8.84 -8.45 -2.66
C ASN A 60 8.75 -8.62 -4.18
N LEU A 61 7.67 -8.14 -4.79
CA LEU A 61 7.48 -8.18 -6.25
C LEU A 61 8.51 -7.32 -6.98
N GLU A 62 8.87 -6.15 -6.43
CA GLU A 62 9.95 -5.32 -6.96
C GLU A 62 11.29 -6.06 -6.92
N ASN A 63 11.61 -6.73 -5.81
CA ASN A 63 12.85 -7.49 -5.64
C ASN A 63 12.95 -8.65 -6.64
N LEU A 64 11.85 -9.34 -6.95
CA LEU A 64 11.79 -10.40 -7.96
C LEU A 64 12.02 -9.89 -9.40
N CYS A 65 11.81 -8.59 -9.63
CA CYS A 65 12.10 -7.95 -10.92
C CYS A 65 13.57 -7.56 -11.11
N SER A 66 14.41 -7.76 -10.08
CA SER A 66 15.84 -7.47 -10.15
C SER A 66 16.62 -8.49 -11.01
#